data_AF-A0A7C0ZAQ2-F1
#
_entry.id   AF-A0A7C0ZAQ2-F1
#
_cell.length_a   1.000
_cell.length_b   1.000
_cell.length_c   1.000
_cell.angle_alpha   90.00
_cell.angle_beta   90.00
_cell.angle_gamma   90.00
#
_symmetry.space_group_name_H-M   'P 1'
#
loop_
_entity.id
_entity.type
_entity.pdbx_description
1 polymer ?
#
loop_
_entity_poly.entity_id
_entity_poly.type
_entity_poly.pdbx_seq_one_letter_code
_entity_poly.pdbx_strand_id
1 'polypeptide(L)'
;MDELEIEQGYANFYRNLNQVLRRRDVRLFKRYIADHPQQAGRLSHCLGLSDNLAKIEMYKAILKRSALKDLHKEAIEFLKKKGISIKFNRKKRGRRKTYGRR
;
A
#
# COMPACT_ATOMS: atom_id res chain seq x y z
N MET A 1 -1.73 -22.07 14.93
CA MET A 1 -1.93 -20.79 14.22
C MET A 1 -3.15 -20.98 13.38
N ASP A 2 -4.29 -20.53 13.89
CA ASP A 2 -5.57 -20.66 13.21
C ASP A 2 -5.66 -19.64 12.06
N GLU A 3 -6.31 -20.02 10.95
CA GLU A 3 -6.47 -19.14 9.79
C GLU A 3 -7.10 -17.78 10.16
N LEU A 4 -7.99 -17.78 11.15
CA LEU A 4 -8.62 -16.57 11.69
C LEU A 4 -7.63 -15.62 12.38
N GLU A 5 -6.66 -16.14 13.13
CA GLU A 5 -5.63 -15.31 13.78
C GLU A 5 -4.72 -14.66 12.74
N ILE A 6 -4.40 -15.41 11.68
CA ILE A 6 -3.58 -14.94 10.56
C ILE A 6 -4.32 -13.82 9.83
N GLU A 7 -5.60 -14.01 9.48
CA GLU A 7 -6.42 -13.00 8.80
C GLU A 7 -6.60 -11.73 9.64
N GLN A 8 -6.84 -11.87 10.95
CA GLN A 8 -6.93 -10.73 11.86
C GLN A 8 -5.60 -9.97 11.95
N GLY A 9 -4.48 -10.70 12.01
CA GLY A 9 -3.14 -10.12 11.98
C GLY A 9 -2.89 -9.29 10.72
N TYR A 10 -3.28 -9.81 9.54
CA TYR A 10 -3.21 -9.05 8.30
C TYR A 10 -4.10 -7.80 8.33
N ALA A 11 -5.37 -7.93 8.71
CA ALA A 11 -6.30 -6.81 8.76
C ALA A 11 -5.78 -5.67 9.66
N ASN A 12 -5.26 -6.02 10.84
CA ASN A 12 -4.67 -5.07 11.78
C ASN A 12 -3.41 -4.42 11.20
N PHE A 13 -2.53 -5.20 10.57
CA PHE A 13 -1.36 -4.67 9.88
C PHE A 13 -1.74 -3.62 8.83
N TYR A 14 -2.73 -3.92 7.98
CA TYR A 14 -3.15 -3.00 6.91
C TYR A 14 -3.82 -1.73 7.46
N ARG A 15 -4.57 -1.82 8.57
CA ARG A 15 -5.16 -0.66 9.27
C ARG A 15 -4.09 0.26 9.84
N ASN A 16 -3.13 -0.29 10.58
CA ASN A 16 -2.03 0.47 11.17
C ASN A 16 -1.11 1.04 10.10
N LEU A 17 -0.87 0.31 9.01
CA LEU A 17 -0.12 0.83 7.86
C LEU A 17 -0.80 2.06 7.25
N ASN A 18 -2.14 2.13 7.20
CA ASN A 18 -2.82 3.35 6.75
C ASN A 18 -2.50 4.54 7.66
N GLN A 19 -2.44 4.34 8.97
CA GLN A 19 -2.08 5.41 9.93
C GLN A 19 -0.63 5.87 9.73
N VAL A 20 0.30 4.92 9.56
CA VAL A 20 1.72 5.21 9.29
C VAL A 20 1.87 6.02 8.01
N LEU A 21 1.19 5.61 6.92
CA LEU A 21 1.24 6.31 5.64
C LEU A 21 0.68 7.74 5.71
N ARG A 22 -0.34 8.00 6.54
CA ARG A 22 -0.89 9.35 6.75
C ARG A 22 0.11 10.30 7.39
N ARG A 23 1.05 9.79 8.19
CA ARG A 23 2.10 10.61 8.82
C ARG A 23 3.19 11.06 7.84
N ARG A 24 3.28 10.45 6.64
CA ARG A 24 4.29 10.74 5.60
C ARG A 24 5.74 10.66 6.10
N ASP A 25 5.97 9.87 7.15
CA ASP A 25 7.28 9.65 7.75
C ASP A 25 7.89 8.35 7.22
N VAL A 26 8.99 8.50 6.46
CA VAL A 26 9.70 7.39 5.82
C VAL A 26 10.37 6.48 6.84
N ARG A 27 10.89 7.04 7.94
CA ARG A 27 11.56 6.27 8.98
C ARG A 27 10.55 5.42 9.73
N LEU A 28 9.42 6.01 10.08
CA LEU A 28 8.31 5.28 10.70
C LEU A 28 7.78 4.19 9.76
N PHE A 29 7.64 4.48 8.47
CA PHE A 29 7.22 3.53 7.45
C PHE A 29 8.19 2.34 7.33
N LYS A 30 9.49 2.60 7.21
CA LYS A 30 10.52 1.54 7.15
C LYS A 30 10.52 0.71 8.42
N ARG A 31 10.51 1.35 9.59
CA ARG A 31 10.47 0.65 10.88
C ARG A 31 9.25 -0.26 10.97
N TYR A 32 8.07 0.26 10.63
CA TYR A 32 6.84 -0.51 10.67
C TYR A 32 6.85 -1.73 9.73
N ILE A 33 7.47 -1.61 8.55
CA ILE A 33 7.70 -2.73 7.63
C ILE A 33 8.69 -3.74 8.21
N ALA A 34 9.77 -3.28 8.84
CA ALA A 34 10.79 -4.12 9.45
C ALA A 34 10.22 -4.93 10.63
N ASP A 35 9.31 -4.34 11.39
CA ASP A 35 8.63 -4.98 12.53
C ASP A 35 7.61 -6.05 12.08
N HIS A 36 7.18 -6.03 10.80
CA HIS A 36 6.16 -6.93 10.26
C HIS A 36 6.54 -7.49 8.87
N PRO A 37 7.70 -8.16 8.73
CA PRO A 37 8.26 -8.51 7.43
C PRO A 37 7.38 -9.50 6.67
N GLN A 38 6.72 -10.42 7.37
CA GLN A 38 5.82 -11.41 6.78
C GLN A 38 4.55 -10.75 6.22
N GLN A 39 3.95 -9.80 6.96
CA GLN A 39 2.73 -9.11 6.57
C GLN A 39 2.99 -8.01 5.52
N ALA A 40 4.19 -7.41 5.55
CA ALA A 40 4.59 -6.38 4.60
C ALA A 40 4.75 -6.92 3.17
N GLY A 41 5.07 -8.21 3.00
CA GLY A 41 5.17 -8.88 1.72
C GLY A 41 5.99 -8.06 0.71
N ARG A 42 5.34 -7.57 -0.36
CA ARG A 42 6.00 -6.77 -1.40
C ARG A 42 6.58 -5.45 -0.93
N LEU A 43 6.31 -4.96 0.28
CA LEU A 43 6.90 -3.73 0.81
C LEU A 43 8.24 -3.96 1.53
N SER A 44 8.59 -5.20 1.86
CA SER A 44 9.84 -5.53 2.58
C SER A 44 11.10 -5.05 1.86
N HIS A 45 11.08 -4.99 0.52
CA HIS A 45 12.19 -4.45 -0.26
C HIS A 45 12.53 -2.99 0.07
N CYS A 46 11.59 -2.22 0.66
CA CYS A 46 11.81 -0.82 1.06
C CYS A 46 12.87 -0.66 2.15
N LEU A 47 13.18 -1.74 2.89
CA LEU A 47 14.15 -1.72 3.98
C LEU A 47 15.59 -1.51 3.50
N GLY A 48 15.92 -2.02 2.31
CA GLY A 48 17.24 -1.84 1.68
C GLY A 48 17.39 -0.57 0.85
N LEU A 49 16.32 0.24 0.73
CA LEU A 49 16.34 1.45 -0.09
C LEU A 49 16.86 2.65 0.69
N SER A 50 17.43 3.64 -0.01
CA SER A 50 17.65 4.97 0.57
C SER A 50 16.34 5.62 1.00
N ASP A 51 16.38 6.57 1.92
CA ASP A 51 15.16 7.25 2.40
C ASP A 51 14.37 7.92 1.27
N ASN A 52 15.05 8.45 0.26
CA ASN A 52 14.40 9.04 -0.91
C ASN A 52 13.63 7.99 -1.73
N LEU A 53 14.22 6.82 -1.97
CA LEU A 53 13.57 5.73 -2.71
C LEU A 53 12.44 5.08 -1.91
N ALA A 54 12.63 4.89 -0.60
CA ALA A 54 11.58 4.42 0.28
C ALA A 54 10.41 5.41 0.37
N LYS A 55 10.67 6.71 0.32
CA LYS A 55 9.62 7.74 0.23
C LYS A 55 8.78 7.59 -1.03
N ILE A 56 9.43 7.32 -2.17
CA ILE A 56 8.74 7.05 -3.43
C ILE A 56 7.84 5.81 -3.30
N GLU A 57 8.35 4.71 -2.74
CA GLU A 57 7.56 3.50 -2.52
C GLU A 57 6.42 3.70 -1.52
N MET A 58 6.62 4.52 -0.49
CA MET A 58 5.59 4.93 0.46
C MET A 58 4.44 5.65 -0.27
N TYR A 59 4.73 6.61 -1.14
CA TYR A 59 3.71 7.30 -1.93
C TYR A 59 3.03 6.38 -2.96
N LYS A 60 3.75 5.43 -3.56
CA LYS A 60 3.13 4.37 -4.38
C LYS A 60 2.20 3.48 -3.55
N ALA A 61 2.56 3.19 -2.30
CA ALA A 61 1.73 2.40 -1.38
C ALA A 61 0.44 3.14 -1.00
N ILE A 62 0.50 4.47 -0.83
CA ILE A 62 -0.69 5.33 -0.63
C ILE A 62 -1.67 5.15 -1.80
N LEU A 63 -1.18 5.20 -3.04
CA LEU A 63 -2.03 5.09 -4.24
C LEU A 63 -2.68 3.72 -4.42
N LYS A 64 -2.07 2.65 -3.89
CA LYS A 64 -2.65 1.30 -3.92
C LYS A 64 -3.79 1.12 -2.92
N ARG A 65 -3.93 2.02 -1.94
CA ARG A 65 -4.87 1.88 -0.82
C ARG A 65 -6.08 2.79 -1.01
N SER A 66 -7.26 2.18 -1.15
CA SER A 66 -8.53 2.90 -1.28
C SER A 66 -8.88 3.73 -0.04
N ALA A 67 -8.49 3.30 1.15
CA ALA A 67 -8.71 4.01 2.42
C ALA A 67 -7.92 5.33 2.55
N LEU A 68 -7.00 5.60 1.63
CA LEU A 68 -6.17 6.81 1.59
C LEU A 68 -6.48 7.65 0.34
N LYS A 69 -7.68 7.50 -0.24
CA LYS A 69 -8.10 8.20 -1.47
C LYS A 69 -7.99 9.71 -1.35
N ASP A 70 -8.20 10.25 -0.15
CA ASP A 70 -8.00 11.66 0.18
C ASP A 70 -6.56 12.14 -0.08
N LEU A 71 -5.57 11.26 0.11
CA LEU A 71 -4.15 11.56 -0.13
C LEU A 71 -3.70 11.24 -1.56
N HIS A 72 -4.56 10.68 -2.42
CA HIS A 72 -4.15 10.26 -3.76
C HIS A 72 -3.72 11.44 -4.62
N LYS A 73 -4.38 12.59 -4.51
CA LYS A 73 -4.01 13.79 -5.27
C LYS A 73 -2.60 14.25 -4.91
N GLU A 74 -2.31 14.38 -3.61
CA GLU A 74 -0.97 14.73 -3.11
C GLU A 74 0.08 13.71 -3.58
N ALA A 75 -0.22 12.41 -3.46
CA ALA A 75 0.70 11.36 -3.85
C ALA A 75 1.01 11.37 -5.36
N ILE A 76 0.02 11.64 -6.20
CA ILE A 76 0.22 11.80 -7.64
C ILE A 76 1.11 13.01 -7.93
N GLU A 77 0.85 14.15 -7.30
CA GLU A 77 1.65 15.36 -7.50
C GLU A 77 3.11 15.17 -7.05
N PHE A 78 3.33 14.53 -5.90
CA PHE A 78 4.67 14.19 -5.42
C PHE A 78 5.42 13.30 -6.42
N LEU A 79 4.78 12.23 -6.90
CA LEU A 79 5.41 11.31 -7.85
C LEU A 79 5.67 11.95 -9.21
N LYS A 80 4.76 12.80 -9.70
CA LYS A 80 4.99 13.61 -10.91
C LYS A 80 6.18 14.55 -10.77
N LYS A 81 6.33 15.24 -9.63
CA LYS A 81 7.50 16.09 -9.35
C LYS A 81 8.82 15.32 -9.35
N LYS A 82 8.78 14.01 -9.07
CA LYS A 82 9.94 13.11 -9.16
C LYS A 82 10.11 12.46 -10.54
N GLY A 83 9.33 12.87 -11.55
CA GLY A 83 9.39 12.30 -12.91
C GLY A 83 8.78 10.91 -13.02
N ILE A 84 8.05 10.44 -12.00
CA ILE A 84 7.50 9.09 -11.96
C ILE A 84 6.07 9.12 -12.50
N SER A 85 5.87 8.52 -13.68
CA SER A 85 4.55 8.36 -14.27
C SER A 85 3.81 7.18 -13.63
N ILE A 86 2.63 7.45 -13.06
CA ILE A 86 1.77 6.41 -12.49
C ILE A 86 0.79 5.95 -13.54
N LYS A 87 1.00 4.74 -14.09
CA LYS A 87 -0.03 4.05 -14.86
C LYS A 87 -0.93 3.29 -13.90
N PHE A 88 -2.10 3.84 -13.60
CA PHE A 88 -3.15 3.06 -12.93
C PHE A 88 -3.63 2.00 -13.92
N ASN A 89 -3.13 0.77 -13.81
CA ASN A 89 -3.76 -0.38 -14.44
C ASN A 89 -5.12 -0.57 -13.77
N ARG A 90 -6.12 0.18 -14.21
CA ARG A 90 -7.54 -0.08 -13.93
C ARG A 90 -7.85 -1.43 -14.58
N LYS A 91 -7.56 -2.53 -13.89
CA LYS A 91 -8.12 -3.82 -14.25
C LYS A 91 -9.64 -3.61 -14.27
N LYS A 92 -10.23 -3.62 -15.48
CA LYS A 92 -11.68 -3.62 -15.71
C LYS A 92 -12.23 -4.71 -14.80
N ARG A 93 -12.93 -4.33 -13.75
CA ARG A 93 -13.54 -5.25 -12.79
C ARG A 93 -14.48 -6.11 -13.63
N GLY A 94 -14.10 -7.37 -13.86
CA GLY A 94 -14.85 -8.29 -14.69
C GLY A 94 -16.29 -8.29 -14.20
N ARG A 95 -17.20 -7.84 -15.07
CA ARG A 95 -18.64 -7.95 -14.88
C ARG A 95 -18.88 -9.43 -14.58
N ARG A 96 -19.24 -9.78 -13.34
CA ARG A 96 -19.69 -11.14 -13.00
C ARG A 96 -20.80 -11.46 -13.98
N LYS A 97 -20.54 -12.31 -14.97
CA LYS A 97 -21.59 -12.96 -15.74
C LYS A 97 -22.29 -13.88 -14.74
N THR A 98 -23.38 -13.40 -14.16
CA THR A 98 -24.41 -14.27 -13.63
C THR A 98 -24.87 -15.14 -14.79
N TYR A 99 -24.33 -16.34 -14.90
CA TYR A 99 -25.00 -17.41 -15.62
C TYR A 99 -26.26 -17.71 -14.82
N GLY A 100 -27.37 -17.11 -15.25
CA GLY A 100 -28.69 -17.47 -14.79
C GLY A 100 -28.88 -18.95 -15.09
N ARG A 101 -28.95 -19.75 -14.03
CA ARG A 101 -29.39 -21.13 -14.07
C ARG A 101 -30.89 -21.07 -13.83
N ARG A 102 -31.68 -21.13 -14.91
CA ARG A 102 -33.06 -21.62 -14.95
C ARG A 102 -33.53 -21.65 -16.39
#